data_AF-A0A970X985-F1
#
_entry.id   AF-A0A970X985-F1
#
_cell.length_a   1.000
_cell.length_b   1.000
_cell.length_c   1.000
_cell.angle_alpha   90.00
_cell.angle_beta   90.00
_cell.angle_gamma   90.00
#
_symmetry.space_group_name_H-M   'P 1'
#
loop_
_entity.id
_entity.type
_entity.pdbx_description
1 polymer ?
#
loop_
_entity_poly.entity_id
_entity_poly.type
_entity_poly.pdbx_seq_one_letter_code
_entity_poly.pdbx_strand_id
1 'polypeptide(L)' 'MSESTTNTSPATEPAAPGLRETPTLILGGGPAGLTAGYLLAKQGFPVIVFEAEDQVGGIAKTEVREGPGGEYRFDLG' A
#
# COMPACT_ATOMS: atom_id res chain seq x y z
N MET A 1 25.29 -39.73 23.44
CA MET A 1 25.99 -38.43 23.36
C MET A 1 25.97 -38.02 21.88
N SER A 2 24.85 -37.49 21.42
CA SER A 2 24.66 -36.10 20.96
C SER A 2 25.47 -35.78 19.69
N GLU A 3 24.84 -35.95 18.54
CA GLU A 3 25.25 -35.33 17.28
C GLU A 3 25.02 -33.82 17.42
N SER A 4 26.09 -33.04 17.32
CA SER A 4 26.04 -31.58 17.37
C SER A 4 25.67 -31.05 16.00
N THR A 5 24.44 -30.56 15.87
CA THR A 5 23.92 -29.82 14.73
C THR A 5 24.71 -28.52 14.52
N THR A 6 25.54 -28.44 13.48
CA THR A 6 25.96 -27.15 12.94
C THR A 6 24.76 -26.51 12.26
N ASN A 7 24.17 -25.53 12.93
CA ASN A 7 23.14 -24.66 12.39
C ASN A 7 23.75 -23.76 11.30
N THR A 8 23.73 -24.22 10.05
CA THR A 8 23.96 -23.34 8.90
C THR A 8 22.67 -22.60 8.63
N SER A 9 22.48 -21.47 9.32
CA SER A 9 21.43 -20.52 8.95
C SER A 9 21.79 -19.97 7.57
N PRO A 10 20.98 -20.17 6.52
CA PRO A 10 21.25 -19.50 5.25
C PRO A 10 21.08 -18.01 5.50
N ALA A 11 22.16 -17.24 5.33
CA ALA A 11 22.04 -15.82 5.11
C ALA A 11 21.13 -15.65 3.90
N THR A 12 19.88 -15.25 4.14
CA THR A 12 18.89 -15.09 3.09
C THR A 12 19.29 -13.88 2.27
N GLU A 13 20.07 -14.12 1.21
CA GLU A 13 20.09 -13.19 0.08
C GLU A 13 18.63 -12.97 -0.35
N PRO A 14 18.19 -11.72 -0.55
CA PRO A 14 16.80 -11.47 -0.90
C PRO A 14 16.55 -12.15 -2.25
N ALA A 15 15.76 -13.22 -2.22
CA ALA A 15 15.33 -13.93 -3.40
C ALA A 15 14.75 -12.90 -4.38
N ALA A 16 15.27 -12.89 -5.62
CA ALA A 16 14.67 -12.14 -6.72
C ALA A 16 13.15 -12.36 -6.68
N PRO A 17 12.31 -11.31 -6.73
CA PRO A 17 10.93 -11.44 -6.33
C PRO A 17 10.16 -12.31 -7.31
N GLY A 18 10.07 -13.59 -7.02
CA GLY A 18 9.10 -14.47 -7.63
C GLY A 18 7.71 -13.93 -7.28
N LEU A 19 6.78 -13.98 -8.23
CA LEU A 19 5.38 -13.67 -7.97
C LEU A 19 4.93 -14.50 -6.76
N ARG A 20 4.72 -13.83 -5.62
CA ARG A 20 4.04 -14.46 -4.48
C ARG A 20 2.58 -14.61 -4.91
N GLU A 21 2.04 -15.82 -4.86
CA GLU A 21 0.62 -16.05 -5.16
C GLU A 21 -0.29 -15.27 -4.21
N THR A 22 0.18 -14.97 -2.99
CA THR A 22 -0.54 -14.17 -2.01
C THR A 22 -0.38 -12.67 -2.26
N PRO A 23 -1.49 -11.92 -2.47
CA PRO A 23 -1.44 -10.47 -2.61
C PRO A 23 -0.91 -9.78 -1.35
N THR A 24 -0.18 -8.68 -1.54
CA THR A 24 0.17 -7.78 -0.45
C THR A 24 -1.04 -6.92 -0.10
N LEU A 25 -1.44 -6.93 1.18
CA LEU A 25 -2.50 -6.05 1.67
C LEU A 25 -1.94 -4.70 2.13
N ILE A 26 -2.59 -3.63 1.71
CA ILE A 26 -2.33 -2.26 2.14
C ILE A 26 -3.58 -1.74 2.81
N LEU A 27 -3.44 -1.23 4.04
CA LEU A 27 -4.52 -0.63 4.81
C LEU A 27 -4.35 0.89 4.79
N GLY A 28 -5.32 1.59 4.21
CA GLY A 28 -5.30 3.04 3.96
C GLY A 28 -5.06 3.36 2.48
N GLY A 29 -6.04 4.00 1.85
CA GLY A 29 -6.04 4.57 0.50
C GLY A 29 -5.60 6.04 0.46
N GLY A 30 -4.85 6.51 1.45
CA GLY A 30 -4.19 7.82 1.42
C GLY A 30 -2.97 7.87 0.48
N PRO A 31 -2.26 9.00 0.39
CA PRO A 31 -1.18 9.19 -0.58
C PRO A 31 -0.05 8.18 -0.41
N ALA A 32 0.30 7.86 0.85
CA ALA A 32 1.32 6.86 1.17
C ALA A 32 0.90 5.44 0.73
N GLY A 33 -0.32 5.02 1.06
CA GLY A 33 -0.82 3.68 0.74
C GLY A 33 -1.00 3.46 -0.77
N LEU A 34 -1.57 4.44 -1.47
CA LEU A 34 -1.69 4.39 -2.93
C LEU A 34 -0.33 4.37 -3.61
N THR A 35 0.66 5.13 -3.10
CA THR A 35 2.02 5.12 -3.63
C THR A 35 2.69 3.76 -3.40
N ALA A 36 2.56 3.18 -2.20
CA ALA A 36 3.09 1.85 -1.92
C ALA A 36 2.47 0.79 -2.85
N GLY A 37 1.15 0.81 -3.01
CA GLY A 37 0.43 -0.11 -3.90
C GLY A 37 0.84 0.06 -5.35
N TYR A 38 0.95 1.30 -5.82
CA TYR A 38 1.42 1.60 -7.17
C TYR A 38 2.83 1.06 -7.43
N LEU A 39 3.78 1.29 -6.52
CA LEU A 39 5.16 0.84 -6.69
C LEU A 39 5.27 -0.69 -6.68
N LEU A 40 4.54 -1.37 -5.79
CA LEU A 40 4.48 -2.83 -5.75
C LEU A 40 3.82 -3.42 -7.01
N ALA A 41 2.68 -2.88 -7.43
CA ALA A 41 2.01 -3.29 -8.66
C ALA A 41 2.90 -3.10 -9.89
N LYS A 42 3.62 -1.97 -9.95
CA LYS A 42 4.57 -1.68 -11.04
C LYS A 42 5.73 -2.68 -11.10
N GLN A 43 6.09 -3.29 -9.97
CA GLN A 43 7.09 -4.35 -9.89
C GLN A 43 6.51 -5.75 -10.13
N GLY A 44 5.21 -5.87 -10.44
CA GLY A 44 4.54 -7.13 -10.75
C GLY A 44 4.01 -7.87 -9.53
N PHE A 45 4.01 -7.27 -8.34
CA PHE A 45 3.40 -7.88 -7.17
C PHE A 45 1.88 -7.69 -7.16
N PRO A 46 1.09 -8.74 -6.87
CA PRO A 46 -0.33 -8.57 -6.61
C PRO A 46 -0.54 -7.77 -5.32
N VAL A 47 -1.44 -6.78 -5.37
CA VAL A 47 -1.76 -5.89 -4.24
C VAL A 47 -3.26 -5.69 -4.10
N ILE A 48 -3.72 -5.57 -2.85
CA ILE A 48 -5.08 -5.21 -2.48
C ILE A 48 -4.99 -4.01 -1.53
N VAL A 49 -5.68 -2.92 -1.85
CA VAL A 49 -5.76 -1.73 -0.99
C VAL A 49 -7.14 -1.68 -0.36
N PHE A 50 -7.20 -1.57 0.96
CA PHE A 50 -8.42 -1.29 1.72
C PHE A 50 -8.41 0.16 2.17
N GLU A 51 -9.54 0.84 2.02
CA GLU A 51 -9.79 2.18 2.55
C GLU A 51 -11.07 2.11 3.40
N ALA A 52 -11.10 2.86 4.49
CA ALA A 52 -12.24 2.91 5.40
C ALA A 52 -13.31 3.89 4.92
N GLU A 53 -12.93 4.97 4.24
CA GLU A 53 -13.84 5.94 3.64
C GLU A 53 -14.37 5.48 2.27
N ASP A 54 -15.44 6.14 1.81
CA ASP A 54 -16.02 5.92 0.48
C ASP A 54 -15.13 6.46 -0.67
N GLN A 55 -14.07 7.19 -0.34
CA GLN A 55 -13.16 7.80 -1.30
C GLN A 55 -11.71 7.64 -0.85
N VAL A 56 -10.83 7.36 -1.81
CA VAL A 56 -9.37 7.40 -1.61
C VAL A 56 -8.84 8.83 -1.53
N GLY A 57 -7.63 8.99 -1.02
CA GLY A 57 -6.92 10.28 -0.96
C GLY A 57 -6.56 10.70 0.46
N GLY A 58 -7.27 10.20 1.48
CA GLY A 58 -7.04 10.59 2.88
C GLY A 58 -7.09 12.12 3.05
N ILE A 59 -6.04 12.71 3.63
CA ILE A 59 -5.94 14.18 3.77
C ILE A 59 -5.81 14.92 2.43
N ALA A 60 -5.34 14.27 1.37
CA ALA A 60 -5.23 14.86 0.04
C ALA A 60 -6.57 14.78 -0.69
N LYS A 61 -7.56 15.52 -0.18
CA LYS A 61 -8.95 15.50 -0.64
C LYS A 61 -9.42 16.91 -0.97
N THR A 62 -10.15 17.02 -2.09
CA THR A 62 -10.86 18.22 -2.46
C THR A 62 -12.34 18.06 -2.10
N GLU A 63 -12.84 18.88 -1.19
CA GLU A 63 -14.25 18.96 -0.87
C GLU A 63 -14.97 19.93 -1.80
N VAL A 64 -16.12 19.50 -2.30
CA VAL A 64 -17.00 20.31 -3.12
C VAL A 64 -18.19 20.78 -2.28
N ARG A 65 -18.45 22.09 -2.27
CA ARG A 65 -19.58 22.69 -1.54
C ARG A 65 -20.33 23.67 -2.43
N GLU A 66 -21.65 23.58 -2.42
CA GLU A 66 -22.51 24.56 -3.08
C GLU A 66 -22.69 25.79 -2.18
N GLY A 67 -22.66 26.96 -2.77
CA GLY A 67 -22.95 28.22 -2.09
C GLY A 67 -23.64 29.23 -3.00
N PRO A 68 -23.94 30.44 -2.49
CA PRO A 68 -24.69 31.46 -3.22
C PRO A 68 -24.09 31.89 -4.57
N GLY A 69 -22.77 31.71 -4.75
CA GLY A 69 -22.06 32.02 -5.99
C GLY A 69 -21.74 30.81 -6.87
N GLY A 70 -22.28 29.62 -6.58
CA GLY A 70 -22.05 28.39 -7.33
C GLY A 70 -21.25 27.34 -6.56
N GLU A 71 -20.54 26.48 -7.29
CA GLU A 71 -19.72 25.40 -6.73
C GLU A 71 -18.36 25.94 -6.25
N TYR A 72 -17.99 25.60 -5.02
CA TYR A 72 -16.69 25.88 -4.43
C TYR A 72 -15.95 24.58 -4.16
N ARG A 73 -14.64 24.58 -4.38
CA ARG A 73 -13.76 23.43 -4.19
C ARG A 73 -12.67 23.80 -3.18
N PHE A 74 -12.51 23.00 -2.14
CA PHE A 74 -11.58 23.25 -1.04
C PHE A 74 -10.63 22.09 -0.88
N ASP A 75 -9.33 22.36 -0.94
CA ASP A 75 -8.32 21.36 -0.63
C ASP A 75 -8.12 21.32 0.89
N LEU A 76 -8.26 20.13 1.47
CA LEU A 76 -8.26 19.92 2.93
C LEU A 76 -6.92 19.48 3.50
N GLY A 77 -5.88 19.36 2.66
CA GLY A 77 -4.54 18.92 3.06
C GLY A 77 -3.44 19.36 2.12
#